data_AF-A0A4R1NND2-F1
#
_entry.id   AF-A0A4R1NND2-F1
#
_cell.length_a   1.000
_cell.length_b   1.000
_cell.length_c   1.000
_cell.angle_alpha   90.00
_cell.angle_beta   90.00
_cell.angle_gamma   90.00
#
_symmetry.space_group_name_H-M   'P 1'
#
loop_
_entity.id
_entity.type
_entity.pdbx_description
1 polymer ?
#
loop_
_entity_poly.entity_id
_entity_poly.type
_entity_poly.pdbx_seq_one_letter_code
_entity_poly.pdbx_strand_id
1 'polypeptide(L)'
;MYSSKPSVVYGFHGMDKAAAMSILNYQDNFRHSNNIYDWLGDGVYFWENNHERAKQYALEDMKRPKTKIKEPFVLGAVIELSNCLDLLDQKHIDFVKFAHSEMVKSLDTNNKPIPINSGFGTVDFDFKRRELDCAVIRHAHAIALKEGLKFDSVRAAFMEGNAIYSGAKFFDKNHIQLSILNPDCIKGIFLPRQPTCLL
;
A
#
# COMPACT_ATOMS: atom_id res chain seq x y z
N MET A 1 15.53 -6.97 -20.46
CA MET A 1 16.38 -8.13 -20.12
C MET A 1 16.33 -8.47 -18.62
N TYR A 2 16.23 -7.50 -17.70
CA TYR A 2 16.12 -7.77 -16.25
C TYR A 2 14.71 -7.53 -15.64
N SER A 3 13.66 -7.47 -16.45
CA SER A 3 12.30 -7.06 -16.02
C SER A 3 11.38 -8.22 -15.60
N SER A 4 11.79 -9.48 -15.79
CA SER A 4 10.98 -10.65 -15.41
C SER A 4 11.53 -11.27 -14.12
N LYS A 5 11.16 -10.71 -12.97
CA LYS A 5 11.26 -11.43 -11.70
C LYS A 5 10.05 -12.36 -11.57
N PRO A 6 10.16 -13.55 -10.95
CA PRO A 6 8.97 -14.23 -10.44
C PRO A 6 8.26 -13.24 -9.51
N SER A 7 7.09 -12.75 -9.92
CA SER A 7 6.39 -11.63 -9.28
C SER A 7 5.55 -12.08 -8.08
N VAL A 8 5.89 -13.21 -7.47
CA VAL A 8 5.16 -13.73 -6.32
C VAL A 8 5.83 -13.25 -5.04
N VAL A 9 5.08 -12.53 -4.22
CA VAL A 9 5.50 -12.03 -2.90
C VAL A 9 4.49 -12.48 -1.84
N TYR A 10 4.91 -12.50 -0.58
CA TYR A 10 3.97 -12.62 0.52
C TYR A 10 3.51 -11.23 0.94
N GLY A 11 2.19 -11.01 0.92
CA GLY A 11 1.56 -9.84 1.52
C GLY A 11 1.00 -10.17 2.88
N PHE A 12 1.14 -9.28 3.85
CA PHE A 12 0.49 -9.38 5.15
C PHE A 12 -0.49 -8.24 5.34
N HIS A 13 -1.68 -8.54 5.84
CA HIS A 13 -2.75 -7.56 6.09
C HIS A 13 -3.16 -7.59 7.56
N GLY A 14 -2.88 -6.51 8.29
CA GLY A 14 -3.29 -6.34 9.68
C GLY A 14 -4.75 -5.90 9.79
N MET A 15 -5.59 -6.69 10.46
CA MET A 15 -7.05 -6.45 10.55
C MET A 15 -7.66 -7.10 11.81
N ASP A 16 -8.99 -7.00 11.96
CA ASP A 16 -9.72 -7.73 13.01
C ASP A 16 -9.78 -9.23 12.73
N LYS A 17 -9.62 -10.06 13.76
CA LYS A 17 -9.65 -11.52 13.65
C LYS A 17 -10.95 -12.06 13.05
N ALA A 18 -12.11 -11.55 13.43
CA ALA A 18 -13.37 -12.08 12.93
C ALA A 18 -13.50 -11.85 11.41
N ALA A 19 -13.10 -10.66 10.95
CA ALA A 19 -13.05 -10.35 9.52
C ALA A 19 -11.99 -11.21 8.79
N ALA A 20 -10.80 -11.41 9.39
CA ALA A 20 -9.77 -12.27 8.80
C ALA A 20 -10.24 -13.72 8.64
N MET A 21 -10.92 -14.27 9.64
CA MET A 21 -11.46 -15.64 9.59
C MET A 21 -12.60 -15.77 8.56
N SER A 22 -13.43 -14.74 8.38
CA SER A 22 -14.46 -14.72 7.33
C SER A 22 -13.82 -14.80 5.94
N ILE A 23 -12.78 -14.01 5.69
CA ILE A 23 -12.04 -14.04 4.42
C ILE A 23 -11.35 -15.40 4.22
N LEU A 24 -10.65 -15.91 5.25
CA LEU A 24 -9.94 -17.20 5.19
C LEU A 24 -10.89 -18.37 4.84
N ASN A 25 -12.13 -18.33 5.34
CA ASN A 25 -13.14 -19.37 5.10
C ASN A 25 -14.02 -19.09 3.87
N TYR A 26 -13.62 -18.19 2.97
CA TYR A 26 -14.34 -17.84 1.73
C TYR A 26 -15.76 -17.29 1.96
N GLN A 27 -16.02 -16.70 3.13
CA GLN A 27 -17.31 -16.09 3.47
C GLN A 27 -17.36 -14.60 3.14
N ASP A 28 -16.20 -13.96 3.01
CA ASP A 28 -16.05 -12.56 2.61
C ASP A 28 -14.74 -12.39 1.81
N ASN A 29 -14.48 -11.19 1.30
CA ASN A 29 -13.27 -10.84 0.58
C ASN A 29 -12.58 -9.63 1.23
N PHE A 30 -11.33 -9.40 0.86
CA PHE A 30 -10.68 -8.13 1.18
C PHE A 30 -11.46 -6.96 0.58
N ARG A 31 -11.61 -5.89 1.35
CA ARG A 31 -12.27 -4.68 0.88
C ARG A 31 -11.28 -3.85 0.08
N HIS A 32 -11.67 -3.51 -1.14
CA HIS A 32 -10.92 -2.58 -1.97
C HIS A 32 -11.08 -1.16 -1.44
N SER A 33 -9.97 -0.53 -1.08
CA SER A 33 -9.98 0.87 -0.64
C SER A 33 -10.05 1.80 -1.85
N ASN A 34 -10.74 2.93 -1.66
CA ASN A 34 -10.88 3.97 -2.67
C ASN A 34 -10.95 5.39 -2.06
N ASN A 35 -10.35 5.61 -0.89
CA ASN A 35 -10.36 6.94 -0.28
C ASN A 35 -9.51 7.91 -1.11
N ILE A 36 -9.81 9.20 -1.03
CA ILE A 36 -9.05 10.24 -1.74
C ILE A 36 -7.63 10.45 -1.19
N TYR A 37 -7.32 9.86 -0.04
CA TYR A 37 -6.09 10.06 0.70
C TYR A 37 -5.26 8.78 0.85
N ASP A 38 -5.66 7.69 0.20
CA ASP A 38 -4.92 6.44 0.21
C ASP A 38 -3.61 6.61 -0.56
N TRP A 39 -2.47 6.28 0.06
CA TRP A 39 -1.16 6.67 -0.43
C TRP A 39 -0.85 6.17 -1.86
N LEU A 40 -1.06 4.87 -2.09
CA LEU A 40 -0.79 4.22 -3.38
C LEU A 40 -2.03 4.14 -4.29
N GLY A 41 -3.00 5.05 -4.12
CA GLY A 41 -4.24 5.07 -4.89
C GLY A 41 -5.26 4.04 -4.43
N ASP A 42 -5.98 3.44 -5.36
CA ASP A 42 -6.99 2.42 -5.03
C ASP A 42 -6.34 1.04 -4.82
N GLY A 43 -6.99 0.17 -4.04
CA GLY A 43 -6.60 -1.23 -3.92
C GLY A 43 -6.75 -1.86 -2.55
N VAL A 44 -6.31 -3.11 -2.45
CA VAL A 44 -6.13 -3.82 -1.18
C VAL A 44 -4.67 -3.70 -0.74
N TYR A 45 -4.45 -3.21 0.47
CA TYR A 45 -3.12 -2.85 0.96
C TYR A 45 -2.45 -3.99 1.71
N PHE A 46 -1.17 -4.27 1.41
CA PHE A 46 -0.39 -5.29 2.12
C PHE A 46 1.02 -4.80 2.45
N TRP A 47 1.54 -5.22 3.61
CA TRP A 47 2.96 -5.16 3.90
C TRP A 47 3.67 -6.31 3.18
N GLU A 48 4.58 -6.00 2.27
CA GLU A 48 5.34 -7.03 1.55
C GLU A 48 6.37 -7.67 2.49
N ASN A 49 6.31 -9.00 2.62
CA ASN A 49 7.24 -9.83 3.36
C ASN A 49 7.50 -9.36 4.80
N ASN A 50 6.55 -8.64 5.41
CA ASN A 50 6.72 -8.03 6.73
C ASN A 50 5.50 -8.25 7.63
N HIS A 51 5.39 -9.48 8.14
CA HIS A 51 4.34 -9.89 9.08
C HIS A 51 4.35 -9.02 10.36
N GLU A 52 5.53 -8.72 10.89
CA GLU A 52 5.63 -7.99 12.16
C GLU A 52 5.15 -6.55 12.02
N ARG A 53 5.48 -5.84 10.93
CA ARG A 53 4.94 -4.49 10.70
C ARG A 53 3.41 -4.50 10.54
N ALA A 54 2.85 -5.49 9.83
CA ALA A 54 1.39 -5.64 9.71
C ALA A 54 0.73 -5.86 11.08
N LYS A 55 1.34 -6.68 11.95
CA LYS A 55 0.90 -6.91 13.32
C LYS A 55 0.98 -5.64 14.16
N GLN A 56 2.11 -4.92 14.10
CA GLN A 56 2.29 -3.63 14.76
C GLN A 56 1.21 -2.65 14.34
N TYR A 57 0.89 -2.57 13.04
CA TYR A 57 -0.17 -1.70 12.54
C TYR A 57 -1.54 -2.07 13.14
N ALA A 58 -1.91 -3.35 13.17
CA ALA A 58 -3.18 -3.77 13.75
C ALA A 58 -3.29 -3.43 15.26
N LEU A 59 -2.19 -3.57 15.99
CA LEU A 59 -2.09 -3.18 17.41
C LEU A 59 -2.19 -1.66 17.61
N GLU A 60 -1.61 -0.87 16.70
CA GLU A 60 -1.69 0.60 16.69
C GLU A 60 -3.10 1.07 16.33
N ASP A 61 -3.71 0.49 15.30
CA ASP A 61 -5.05 0.85 14.85
C ASP A 61 -6.12 0.53 15.89
N MET A 62 -6.02 -0.61 16.59
CA MET A 62 -6.92 -0.97 17.70
C MET A 62 -7.03 0.12 18.78
N LYS A 63 -5.98 0.94 18.96
CA LYS A 63 -5.97 2.03 19.96
C LYS A 63 -6.67 3.30 19.48
N ARG A 64 -7.10 3.38 18.22
CA ARG A 64 -7.70 4.59 17.64
C ARG A 64 -9.18 4.72 18.03
N PRO A 65 -9.71 5.94 18.26
CA PRO A 65 -11.09 6.13 18.73
C PRO A 65 -12.21 5.53 17.85
N LYS A 66 -11.96 5.36 16.54
CA LYS A 66 -12.94 4.85 15.57
C LYS A 66 -12.51 3.52 14.94
N THR A 67 -11.64 2.76 15.61
CA THR A 67 -11.18 1.48 15.06
C THR A 67 -12.32 0.49 14.90
N LYS A 68 -12.15 -0.43 13.93
CA LYS A 68 -12.98 -1.62 13.77
C LYS A 68 -12.29 -2.88 14.29
N ILE A 69 -11.03 -2.77 14.70
CA ILE A 69 -10.22 -3.89 15.21
C ILE A 69 -10.50 -4.06 16.70
N LYS A 70 -11.12 -5.18 17.05
CA LYS A 70 -11.38 -5.61 18.44
C LYS A 70 -10.32 -6.62 18.89
N GLU A 71 -9.98 -7.57 18.02
CA GLU A 71 -8.90 -8.54 18.23
C GLU A 71 -7.89 -8.42 17.08
N PRO A 72 -6.72 -7.78 17.30
CA PRO A 72 -5.70 -7.61 16.29
C PRO A 72 -5.22 -8.94 15.73
N PHE A 73 -5.22 -9.05 14.40
CA PHE A 73 -4.85 -10.26 13.68
C PHE A 73 -4.12 -9.92 12.38
N VAL A 74 -3.36 -10.87 11.86
CA VAL A 74 -2.67 -10.73 10.56
C VAL A 74 -3.04 -11.90 9.67
N LEU A 75 -3.52 -11.59 8.48
CA LEU A 75 -3.78 -12.57 7.43
C LEU A 75 -2.67 -12.49 6.37
N GLY A 76 -2.16 -13.65 5.96
CA GLY A 76 -1.16 -13.76 4.90
C GLY A 76 -1.83 -13.96 3.54
N ALA A 77 -1.21 -13.43 2.49
CA ALA A 77 -1.62 -13.59 1.11
C ALA A 77 -0.41 -13.94 0.23
N VAL A 78 -0.62 -14.85 -0.73
CA VAL A 78 0.32 -15.10 -1.84
C VAL A 78 -0.11 -14.21 -2.98
N ILE A 79 0.74 -13.27 -3.38
CA ILE A 79 0.40 -12.20 -4.31
C ILE A 79 1.31 -12.28 -5.52
N GLU A 80 0.73 -12.44 -6.71
CA GLU A 80 1.42 -12.27 -7.98
C GLU A 80 1.22 -10.83 -8.49
N LEU A 81 2.26 -10.00 -8.44
CA LEU A 81 2.16 -8.56 -8.70
C LEU A 81 1.75 -8.21 -10.15
N SER A 82 1.92 -9.13 -11.10
CA SER A 82 1.53 -8.96 -12.51
C SER A 82 2.08 -7.65 -13.12
N ASN A 83 1.29 -6.86 -13.86
CA ASN A 83 1.76 -5.57 -14.37
C ASN A 83 1.82 -4.54 -13.24
N CYS A 84 2.95 -4.49 -12.54
CA CYS A 84 3.14 -3.68 -11.34
C CYS A 84 3.74 -2.30 -11.66
N LEU A 85 3.11 -1.24 -11.14
CA LEU A 85 3.74 0.07 -11.02
C LEU A 85 4.71 0.03 -9.83
N ASP A 86 5.94 -0.44 -10.08
CA ASP A 86 6.97 -0.62 -9.05
C ASP A 86 7.84 0.64 -8.90
N LEU A 87 7.59 1.43 -7.86
CA LEU A 87 8.31 2.68 -7.55
C LEU A 87 9.71 2.43 -6.94
N LEU A 88 10.21 1.20 -6.98
CA LEU A 88 11.63 0.88 -6.80
C LEU A 88 12.37 0.79 -8.14
N ASP A 89 11.65 0.81 -9.27
CA ASP A 89 12.19 0.84 -10.62
C ASP A 89 12.19 2.28 -11.17
N GLN A 90 13.34 2.71 -11.68
CA GLN A 90 13.54 4.06 -12.22
C GLN A 90 12.54 4.41 -13.33
N LYS A 91 12.16 3.45 -14.18
CA LYS A 91 11.19 3.66 -15.26
C LYS A 91 9.83 4.10 -14.70
N HIS A 92 9.36 3.43 -13.65
CA HIS A 92 8.07 3.76 -13.04
C HIS A 92 8.14 5.04 -12.22
N ILE A 93 9.27 5.31 -11.56
CA ILE A 93 9.51 6.59 -10.89
C ILE A 93 9.39 7.74 -11.90
N ASP A 94 10.03 7.64 -13.06
CA ASP A 94 9.98 8.70 -14.07
C ASP A 94 8.61 8.81 -14.72
N PHE A 95 7.89 7.70 -14.89
CA PHE A 95 6.49 7.72 -15.32
C PHE A 95 5.57 8.45 -14.33
N VAL A 96 5.73 8.20 -13.02
CA VAL A 96 4.95 8.90 -11.98
C VAL A 96 5.28 10.39 -11.92
N LYS A 97 6.55 10.77 -12.09
CA LYS A 97 6.94 12.19 -12.21
C LYS A 97 6.24 12.86 -13.40
N PHE A 98 6.25 12.19 -14.55
CA PHE A 98 5.53 12.67 -15.74
C PHE A 98 4.02 12.81 -15.46
N ALA A 99 3.40 11.79 -14.87
CA ALA A 99 1.98 11.82 -14.53
C ALA A 99 1.64 12.98 -13.58
N HIS A 100 2.48 13.26 -12.57
CA HIS A 100 2.32 14.42 -11.70
C HIS A 100 2.38 15.74 -12.50
N SER A 101 3.38 15.91 -13.36
CA SER A 101 3.51 17.12 -14.17
C SER A 101 2.32 17.35 -15.10
N GLU A 102 1.80 16.29 -15.73
CA GLU A 102 0.61 16.39 -16.59
C GLU A 102 -0.66 16.70 -15.77
N MET A 103 -0.81 16.07 -14.60
CA MET A 103 -1.92 16.36 -13.69
C MET A 103 -1.94 17.83 -13.26
N VAL A 104 -0.78 18.37 -12.86
CA VAL A 104 -0.65 19.78 -12.44
C VAL A 104 -1.04 20.73 -13.57
N LYS A 105 -0.47 20.55 -14.77
CA LYS A 105 -0.84 21.36 -15.95
C LYS A 105 -2.34 21.31 -16.23
N SER A 106 -2.93 20.12 -16.14
CA SER A 106 -4.37 19.94 -16.34
C SER A 106 -5.19 20.67 -15.27
N LEU A 107 -4.80 20.62 -14.00
CA LEU A 107 -5.50 21.32 -12.91
C LEU A 107 -5.40 22.83 -13.08
N ASP A 108 -4.21 23.33 -13.38
CA ASP A 108 -3.95 24.76 -13.61
C ASP A 108 -4.79 25.31 -14.78
N THR A 109 -4.80 24.60 -15.92
CA THR A 109 -5.62 24.97 -17.09
C THR A 109 -7.12 25.03 -16.77
N ASN A 110 -7.58 24.24 -15.80
CA ASN A 110 -8.96 24.19 -15.37
C ASN A 110 -9.24 25.04 -14.11
N ASN A 111 -8.29 25.85 -13.64
CA ASN A 111 -8.37 26.63 -12.40
C ASN A 111 -8.80 25.78 -11.19
N LYS A 112 -8.31 24.54 -11.10
CA LYS A 112 -8.57 23.64 -9.97
C LYS A 112 -7.36 23.62 -9.03
N PRO A 113 -7.57 23.56 -7.71
CA PRO A 113 -6.47 23.47 -6.76
C PRO A 113 -5.74 22.13 -6.88
N ILE A 114 -4.42 22.18 -6.68
CA ILE A 114 -3.58 20.98 -6.57
C ILE A 114 -3.79 20.39 -5.16
N PRO A 115 -4.12 19.10 -5.02
CA PRO A 115 -4.20 18.45 -3.71
C PRO A 115 -2.86 18.50 -2.98
N ILE A 116 -2.88 18.37 -1.65
CA ILE A 116 -1.66 18.41 -0.84
C ILE A 116 -1.60 17.20 0.10
N ASN A 117 -0.40 16.64 0.26
CA ASN A 117 -0.15 15.69 1.34
C ASN A 117 -0.12 16.44 2.67
N SER A 118 -0.84 15.93 3.65
CA SER A 118 -0.96 16.56 4.98
C SER A 118 -1.14 15.50 6.07
N GLY A 119 -0.90 15.87 7.34
CA GLY A 119 -1.19 14.99 8.47
C GLY A 119 -2.69 14.97 8.78
N PHE A 120 -3.16 13.91 9.47
CA PHE A 120 -4.49 13.94 10.10
C PHE A 120 -4.52 14.78 11.40
N GLY A 121 -3.38 15.31 11.84
CA GLY A 121 -3.23 16.17 13.02
C GLY A 121 -1.79 16.67 13.19
N THR A 122 -1.51 17.41 14.27
CA THR A 122 -0.20 18.07 14.51
C THR A 122 0.93 17.11 14.90
N VAL A 123 0.62 15.89 15.32
CA VAL A 123 1.58 14.85 15.76
C VAL A 123 1.82 13.80 14.66
N ASP A 124 1.26 14.01 13.48
CA ASP A 124 1.28 13.03 12.39
C ASP A 124 2.40 13.33 11.39
N PHE A 125 3.64 13.05 11.79
CA PHE A 125 4.86 13.28 11.00
C PHE A 125 4.85 12.56 9.63
N ASP A 126 4.03 11.50 9.52
CA ASP A 126 3.97 10.64 8.34
C ASP A 126 2.86 11.02 7.34
N PHE A 127 2.34 12.25 7.43
CA PHE A 127 1.35 12.82 6.51
C PHE A 127 0.28 11.83 6.04
N LYS A 128 -0.41 11.15 6.95
CA LYS A 128 -1.29 10.02 6.60
C LYS A 128 -2.46 10.39 5.67
N ARG A 129 -2.71 11.68 5.45
CA ARG A 129 -3.62 12.18 4.42
C ARG A 129 -2.84 12.50 3.14
N ARG A 130 -2.60 11.48 2.32
CA ARG A 130 -1.74 11.53 1.13
C ARG A 130 -2.53 11.88 -0.15
N GLU A 131 -3.33 12.95 -0.11
CA GLU A 131 -4.23 13.30 -1.22
C GLU A 131 -3.51 13.60 -2.53
N LEU A 132 -2.32 14.23 -2.47
CA LEU A 132 -1.51 14.48 -3.67
C LEU A 132 -0.99 13.17 -4.24
N ASP A 133 -0.39 12.32 -3.41
CA ASP A 133 0.16 11.04 -3.88
C ASP A 133 -0.94 10.15 -4.46
N CYS A 134 -2.10 10.06 -3.78
CA CYS A 134 -3.27 9.33 -4.25
C CYS A 134 -3.73 9.81 -5.63
N ALA A 135 -3.86 11.14 -5.79
CA ALA A 135 -4.28 11.75 -7.04
C ALA A 135 -3.28 11.49 -8.17
N VAL A 136 -1.97 11.59 -7.90
CA VAL A 136 -0.91 11.33 -8.87
C VAL A 136 -0.94 9.87 -9.33
N ILE A 137 -1.03 8.90 -8.41
CA ILE A 137 -1.07 7.48 -8.76
C ILE A 137 -2.31 7.16 -9.59
N ARG A 138 -3.49 7.67 -9.20
CA ARG A 138 -4.71 7.52 -10.00
C ARG A 138 -4.59 8.16 -11.38
N HIS A 139 -3.94 9.31 -11.48
CA HIS A 139 -3.68 9.95 -12.77
C HIS A 139 -2.72 9.14 -13.64
N ALA A 140 -1.67 8.56 -13.04
CA ALA A 140 -0.75 7.65 -13.72
C ALA A 140 -1.48 6.41 -14.28
N HIS A 141 -2.41 5.83 -13.51
CA HIS A 141 -3.28 4.75 -14.00
C HIS A 141 -4.17 5.21 -15.16
N ALA A 142 -4.76 6.40 -15.07
CA ALA A 142 -5.58 6.95 -16.14
C ALA A 142 -4.80 7.22 -17.44
N ILE A 143 -3.54 7.69 -17.34
CA ILE A 143 -2.65 7.84 -18.49
C ILE A 143 -2.33 6.48 -19.10
N ALA A 144 -1.91 5.51 -18.29
CA ALA A 144 -1.58 4.18 -18.76
C ALA A 144 -2.77 3.52 -19.48
N LEU A 145 -3.98 3.67 -18.93
CA LEU A 145 -5.20 3.10 -19.52
C LEU A 145 -5.51 3.67 -20.91
N LYS A 146 -5.24 4.96 -21.14
CA LYS A 146 -5.40 5.59 -22.47
C LYS A 146 -4.44 4.99 -23.51
N GLU A 147 -3.27 4.54 -23.07
CA GLU A 147 -2.27 3.85 -23.90
C GLU A 147 -2.51 2.33 -23.97
N GLY A 148 -3.65 1.84 -23.49
CA GLY A 148 -3.99 0.41 -23.50
C GLY A 148 -3.27 -0.43 -22.45
N LEU A 149 -2.60 0.20 -21.48
CA LEU A 149 -1.92 -0.46 -20.37
C LEU A 149 -2.76 -0.37 -19.09
N LYS A 150 -2.85 -1.46 -18.34
CA LYS A 150 -3.51 -1.48 -17.03
C LYS A 150 -2.55 -2.01 -15.98
N PHE A 151 -2.34 -1.25 -14.91
CA PHE A 151 -1.60 -1.74 -13.75
C PHE A 151 -2.50 -2.60 -12.87
N ASP A 152 -1.94 -3.71 -12.39
CA ASP A 152 -2.62 -4.66 -11.51
C ASP A 152 -2.26 -4.42 -10.04
N SER A 153 -1.10 -3.83 -9.80
CA SER A 153 -0.58 -3.51 -8.47
C SER A 153 0.32 -2.28 -8.48
N VAL A 154 0.48 -1.67 -7.31
CA VAL A 154 1.46 -0.60 -7.04
C VAL A 154 2.33 -1.05 -5.88
N ARG A 155 3.64 -0.81 -6.00
CA ARG A 155 4.64 -1.20 -5.01
C ARG A 155 5.56 -0.02 -4.71
N ALA A 156 5.79 0.27 -3.44
CA ALA A 156 6.68 1.35 -3.03
C ALA A 156 7.33 1.07 -1.68
N ALA A 157 8.56 1.58 -1.48
CA ALA A 157 9.15 1.67 -0.15
C ALA A 157 8.52 2.86 0.61
N PHE A 158 8.07 2.61 1.84
CA PHE A 158 7.54 3.62 2.73
C PHE A 158 8.52 3.89 3.87
N MET A 159 8.90 5.16 3.97
CA MET A 159 9.79 5.63 5.03
C MET A 159 8.92 6.10 6.19
N GLU A 160 8.71 5.23 7.17
CA GLU A 160 7.75 5.46 8.26
C GLU A 160 8.45 5.43 9.63
N GLY A 161 8.00 6.31 10.52
CA GLY A 161 8.37 6.29 11.92
C GLY A 161 9.53 7.23 12.24
N ASN A 162 10.30 6.88 13.27
CA ASN A 162 11.42 7.69 13.75
C ASN A 162 12.75 7.14 13.23
N ALA A 163 13.71 8.02 13.01
CA ALA A 163 15.10 7.62 12.77
C ALA A 163 15.60 6.76 13.94
N ILE A 164 16.14 5.58 13.65
CA ILE A 164 16.52 4.61 14.70
C ILE A 164 17.77 5.01 15.49
N TYR A 165 18.50 6.02 15.04
CA TYR A 165 19.60 6.67 15.74
C TYR A 165 19.90 8.05 15.10
N SER A 166 20.72 8.87 15.76
CA SER A 166 21.06 10.22 15.28
C SER A 166 21.65 10.21 13.87
N GLY A 167 21.06 10.98 12.96
CA GLY A 167 21.48 11.05 11.55
C GLY A 167 21.02 9.88 10.66
N ALA A 168 20.31 8.89 11.20
CA ALA A 168 19.88 7.73 10.41
C ALA A 168 18.90 8.12 9.29
N LYS A 169 19.01 7.40 8.16
CA LYS A 169 17.96 7.32 7.12
C LYS A 169 17.23 5.97 7.15
N PHE A 170 17.44 5.20 8.22
CA PHE A 170 16.66 4.03 8.56
C PHE A 170 15.65 4.42 9.63
N PHE A 171 14.41 3.97 9.49
CA PHE A 171 13.35 4.31 10.41
C PHE A 171 12.71 3.03 10.95
N ASP A 172 12.22 3.11 12.19
CA ASP A 172 11.75 1.97 12.99
C ASP A 172 10.51 1.26 12.42
N LYS A 173 9.86 1.84 11.40
CA LYS A 173 8.67 1.28 10.76
C LYS A 173 8.77 1.18 9.24
N ASN A 174 9.96 1.35 8.66
CA ASN A 174 10.19 1.19 7.24
C ASN A 174 9.65 -0.14 6.70
N HIS A 175 9.01 -0.10 5.55
CA HIS A 175 8.50 -1.30 4.89
C HIS A 175 8.31 -1.07 3.40
N ILE A 176 8.05 -2.15 2.66
CA ILE A 176 7.48 -2.06 1.32
C ILE A 176 5.96 -2.23 1.46
N GLN A 177 5.23 -1.27 0.91
CA GLN A 177 3.78 -1.29 0.85
C GLN A 177 3.35 -1.69 -0.55
N LEU A 178 2.33 -2.55 -0.59
CA LEU A 178 1.63 -2.94 -1.81
C LEU A 178 0.23 -2.36 -1.79
N SER A 179 -0.26 -1.95 -2.96
CA SER A 179 -1.69 -1.80 -3.25
C SER A 179 -2.06 -2.71 -4.41
N ILE A 180 -3.00 -3.62 -4.19
CA ILE A 180 -3.45 -4.60 -5.18
C ILE A 180 -4.77 -4.13 -5.77
N LEU A 181 -4.74 -3.69 -7.04
CA LEU A 181 -5.89 -3.16 -7.77
C LEU A 181 -6.72 -4.26 -8.40
N ASN A 182 -6.04 -5.30 -8.89
CA ASN A 182 -6.65 -6.46 -9.48
C ASN A 182 -6.71 -7.60 -8.44
N PRO A 183 -7.89 -7.94 -7.89
CA PRO A 183 -8.01 -9.02 -6.90
C PRO A 183 -7.48 -10.37 -7.38
N ASP A 184 -7.46 -10.62 -8.69
CA ASP A 184 -6.91 -11.85 -9.28
C ASP A 184 -5.39 -12.01 -9.08
N CYS A 185 -4.71 -10.96 -8.63
CA CYS A 185 -3.32 -11.03 -8.18
C CYS A 185 -3.18 -11.79 -6.85
N ILE A 186 -4.24 -11.88 -6.05
CA ILE A 186 -4.24 -12.62 -4.79
C ILE A 186 -4.51 -14.10 -5.11
N LYS A 187 -3.44 -14.90 -5.13
CA LYS A 187 -3.50 -16.32 -5.54
C LYS A 187 -3.88 -17.27 -4.41
N GLY A 188 -3.74 -16.81 -3.17
CA GLY A 188 -4.07 -17.61 -2.01
C GLY A 188 -4.00 -16.79 -0.73
N ILE A 189 -4.74 -17.25 0.27
CA ILE A 189 -4.83 -16.64 1.60
C ILE A 189 -4.46 -17.72 2.62
N PHE A 190 -3.67 -17.36 3.63
CA PHE A 190 -3.18 -18.32 4.60
C PHE A 190 -3.03 -17.71 6.00
N LEU A 191 -3.06 -18.58 7.00
CA LEU A 191 -2.64 -18.24 8.36
C LEU A 191 -1.11 -18.25 8.44
N PRO A 192 -0.45 -17.14 8.84
CA PRO A 192 0.99 -17.11 9.02
C PRO A 192 1.44 -18.21 10.00
N ARG A 193 2.43 -19.01 9.59
CA ARG A 193 3.00 -20.05 10.46
C ARG A 193 3.94 -19.42 11.48
N GLN A 194 3.91 -19.94 12.71
CA GLN A 194 4.98 -19.67 13.66
C GLN A 194 6.23 -20.47 13.25
N PRO A 195 7.45 -19.92 13.41
CA PRO A 195 8.66 -20.71 13.27
C PRO A 195 8.57 -21.91 14.21
N THR A 196 8.84 -23.11 13.69
CA THR A 196 9.11 -24.26 14.56
C THR A 196 10.36 -23.89 15.36
N CYS A 197 10.24 -23.74 16.67
CA CYS A 197 11.38 -23.42 17.53
C CYS A 197 12.48 -24.45 17.26
N LEU A 198 13.64 -24.03 16.77
CA LEU A 198 14.84 -24.85 16.89
C LEU A 198 15.23 -24.75 18.37
N LEU A 199 14.91 -25.82 19.11
CA LEU A 199 15.38 -26.05 20.48
C LEU A 199 16.91 -26.02 20.53
#